data_AF-A0A2M7XUF8-F1
#
_entry.id   AF-A0A2M7XUF8-F1
#
_cell.length_a   1.000
_cell.length_b   1.000
_cell.length_c   1.000
_cell.angle_alpha   90.00
_cell.angle_beta   90.00
_cell.angle_gamma   90.00
#
_symmetry.space_group_name_H-M   'P 1'
#
loop_
_entity.id
_entity.type
_entity.pdbx_description
1 polymer ?
#
loop_
_entity_poly.entity_id
_entity_poly.type
_entity_poly.pdbx_seq_one_letter_code
_entity_poly.pdbx_strand_id
1 'polypeptide(L)'
;WLPAQNEPSSIDTAWIKELARDLVANQSQSLIVAGRRQPAEVHALVFALNQSLGNIGKTVVYRALNDAAAPSTESLVELSKALKSGEVETLFILGGNPAYSAPADLAFDKLLTTAKQTIHFGKNADETGSLTTWQLPQSHYLESWGDTRSADGTASVIQPLIEPLFDSRNTVEMLSLITTGALPKAYDVVRE
;
A
#
# COMPACT_ATOMS: atom_id res chain seq x y z
N TRP A 1 13.64 -19.27 -6.34
CA TRP A 1 14.59 -19.45 -5.23
C TRP A 1 13.81 -19.77 -3.95
N LEU A 2 13.31 -21.00 -3.85
CA LEU A 2 12.89 -21.56 -2.56
C LEU A 2 14.07 -22.41 -2.09
N PRO A 3 14.60 -22.23 -0.87
CA PRO A 3 15.61 -23.14 -0.36
C PRO A 3 15.01 -24.54 -0.27
N ALA A 4 15.82 -25.55 -0.59
CA ALA A 4 15.45 -26.96 -0.45
C ALA A 4 14.96 -27.23 0.98
N GLN A 5 13.84 -27.96 1.12
CA GLN A 5 13.14 -28.23 2.38
C GLN A 5 13.91 -29.12 3.38
N ASN A 6 15.22 -29.28 3.26
CA ASN A 6 15.98 -30.27 4.05
C ASN A 6 17.42 -29.85 4.44
N GLU A 7 17.78 -28.56 4.41
CA GLU A 7 19.02 -28.13 5.06
C GLU A 7 18.80 -27.94 6.58
N PRO A 8 19.68 -28.46 7.46
CA PRO A 8 19.60 -28.16 8.88
C PRO A 8 19.76 -26.65 9.06
N SER A 9 18.82 -26.02 9.76
CA SER A 9 18.89 -24.57 9.98
C SER A 9 20.24 -24.24 10.62
N SER A 10 21.00 -23.31 10.03
CA SER A 10 22.24 -22.75 10.60
C SER A 10 22.03 -22.00 11.92
N ILE A 11 20.83 -22.08 12.50
CA ILE A 11 20.41 -21.42 13.72
C ILE A 11 20.76 -22.32 14.90
N ASP A 12 21.49 -21.75 15.84
CA ASP A 12 21.86 -22.42 17.09
C ASP A 12 20.61 -22.86 17.86
N THR A 13 20.49 -24.17 18.06
CA THR A 13 19.37 -24.79 18.78
C THR A 13 19.38 -24.42 20.27
N ALA A 14 20.56 -24.16 20.86
CA ALA A 14 20.63 -23.69 22.24
C ALA A 14 20.00 -22.31 22.38
N TRP A 15 20.35 -21.39 21.47
CA TRP A 15 19.75 -20.06 21.41
C TRP A 15 18.21 -20.09 21.28
N ILE A 16 17.67 -20.91 20.36
CA ILE A 16 16.21 -21.07 20.21
C ILE A 16 15.56 -21.58 21.50
N LYS A 17 16.19 -22.52 22.22
CA LYS A 17 15.66 -23.05 23.48
C LYS A 17 15.64 -21.99 24.60
N GLU A 18 16.65 -21.14 24.69
CA GLU A 18 16.68 -20.04 25.66
C GLU A 18 15.63 -18.97 25.31
N LEU A 19 15.54 -18.59 24.03
CA LEU A 19 14.52 -17.64 23.56
C LEU A 19 13.10 -18.13 23.87
N ALA A 20 12.82 -19.40 23.59
CA ALA A 20 11.52 -19.99 23.89
C ALA A 20 11.22 -20.00 25.40
N ARG A 21 12.20 -20.31 26.24
CA ARG A 21 12.04 -20.25 27.70
C ARG A 21 11.75 -18.84 28.19
N ASP A 22 12.44 -17.83 27.67
CA ASP A 22 12.25 -16.44 28.05
C ASP A 22 10.86 -15.92 27.64
N LEU A 23 10.40 -16.25 26.43
CA LEU A 23 9.05 -15.91 25.96
C LEU A 23 7.95 -16.54 26.83
N VAL A 24 8.13 -17.81 27.23
CA VAL A 24 7.17 -18.52 28.10
C VAL A 24 7.19 -17.97 29.52
N ALA A 25 8.35 -17.57 30.05
CA ALA A 25 8.46 -16.95 31.37
C ALA A 25 7.78 -15.57 31.42
N ASN A 26 7.78 -14.84 30.30
CA ASN A 26 7.20 -13.49 30.17
C ASN A 26 5.92 -13.48 29.32
N GLN A 27 5.07 -14.49 29.49
CA GLN A 27 3.75 -14.53 28.84
C GLN A 27 2.98 -13.25 29.10
N SER A 28 2.20 -12.80 28.11
CA SER A 28 1.42 -11.56 28.15
C SER A 28 2.22 -10.24 28.22
N GLN A 29 3.55 -10.31 28.30
CA GLN A 29 4.46 -9.15 28.35
C GLN A 29 5.57 -9.24 27.28
N SER A 30 5.43 -10.17 26.33
CA SER A 30 6.36 -10.37 25.23
C SER A 30 5.74 -9.95 23.89
N LEU A 31 6.54 -9.93 22.83
CA LEU A 31 6.10 -9.60 21.48
C LEU A 31 6.94 -10.39 20.46
N ILE A 32 6.27 -11.00 19.49
CA ILE A 32 6.91 -11.63 18.33
C ILE A 32 6.45 -10.89 17.08
N VAL A 33 7.38 -10.51 16.21
CA VAL A 33 7.09 -9.79 14.95
C VAL A 33 7.74 -10.51 13.77
N ALA A 34 7.02 -10.60 12.64
CA ALA A 34 7.57 -11.03 11.37
C ALA A 34 7.92 -9.83 10.49
N GLY A 35 9.06 -9.87 9.81
CA GLY A 35 9.41 -8.86 8.82
C GLY A 35 8.48 -8.92 7.59
N ARG A 36 8.22 -7.77 6.96
CA ARG A 36 7.27 -7.61 5.83
C ARG A 36 7.51 -8.54 4.63
N ARG A 37 8.74 -9.02 4.43
CA ARG A 37 9.14 -9.88 3.30
C ARG A 37 8.96 -11.38 3.59
N GLN A 38 8.46 -11.74 4.77
CA GLN A 38 8.24 -13.14 5.11
C GLN A 38 7.01 -13.70 4.39
N PRO A 39 6.98 -15.02 4.08
CA PRO A 39 5.80 -15.67 3.53
C PRO A 39 4.60 -15.60 4.47
N ALA A 40 3.39 -15.76 3.92
CA ALA A 40 2.13 -15.70 4.67
C ALA A 40 2.09 -16.72 5.83
N GLU A 41 2.72 -17.88 5.65
CA GLU A 41 2.82 -18.95 6.64
C GLU A 41 3.61 -18.50 7.89
N VAL A 42 4.65 -17.69 7.71
CA VAL A 42 5.43 -17.14 8.83
C VAL A 42 4.61 -16.10 9.58
N HIS A 43 3.85 -15.26 8.88
CA HIS A 43 2.93 -14.31 9.51
C HIS A 43 1.84 -15.02 10.31
N ALA A 44 1.26 -16.10 9.76
CA ALA A 44 0.28 -16.94 10.46
C ALA A 44 0.89 -17.62 11.70
N LEU A 45 2.14 -18.09 11.61
CA LEU A 45 2.85 -18.67 12.75
C LEU A 45 3.10 -17.63 13.86
N VAL A 46 3.53 -16.41 13.50
CA VAL A 46 3.72 -15.32 14.48
C VAL A 46 2.40 -14.93 15.14
N PHE A 47 1.29 -14.92 14.41
CA PHE A 47 -0.04 -14.75 15.00
C PHE A 47 -0.33 -15.84 16.03
N ALA A 48 -0.15 -17.11 15.66
CA ALA A 48 -0.43 -18.25 16.54
C ALA A 48 0.45 -18.26 17.80
N LEU A 49 1.72 -17.86 17.68
CA LEU A 49 2.64 -17.76 18.82
C LEU A 49 2.27 -16.60 19.76
N ASN A 50 1.90 -15.43 19.22
CA ASN A 50 1.41 -14.33 20.07
C ASN A 50 0.08 -14.70 20.74
N GLN A 51 -0.78 -15.49 20.08
CA GLN A 51 -1.99 -16.01 20.69
C GLN A 51 -1.68 -16.98 21.84
N SER A 52 -0.77 -17.93 21.63
CA SER A 52 -0.41 -18.92 22.66
C SER A 52 0.29 -18.31 23.88
N LEU A 53 1.05 -17.23 23.68
CA LEU A 53 1.71 -16.48 24.76
C LEU A 53 0.77 -15.48 25.47
N GLY A 54 -0.48 -15.35 25.01
CA GLY A 54 -1.44 -14.41 25.60
C GLY A 54 -1.12 -12.93 25.34
N ASN A 55 -0.39 -12.64 24.26
CA ASN A 55 0.05 -11.29 23.90
C ASN A 55 -1.06 -10.46 23.22
N ILE A 56 -2.07 -11.13 22.64
CA ILE A 56 -3.20 -10.48 21.97
C ILE A 56 -4.05 -9.70 22.98
N GLY A 57 -4.31 -8.42 22.67
CA GLY A 57 -5.02 -7.47 23.52
C GLY A 57 -4.15 -6.81 24.59
N LYS A 58 -2.85 -7.16 24.67
CA LYS A 58 -1.90 -6.59 25.62
C LYS A 58 -0.75 -5.88 24.89
N THR A 59 0.17 -6.65 24.34
CA THR A 59 1.31 -6.15 23.57
C THR A 59 1.04 -6.16 22.06
N VAL A 60 0.09 -6.99 21.60
CA VAL A 60 -0.37 -7.04 20.21
C VAL A 60 -1.84 -6.66 20.14
N VAL A 61 -2.16 -5.60 19.43
CA VAL A 61 -3.55 -5.18 19.17
C VAL A 61 -3.82 -5.28 17.68
N TYR A 62 -4.85 -6.03 17.32
CA TYR A 62 -5.31 -6.13 15.94
C TYR A 62 -6.46 -5.16 15.69
N ARG A 63 -6.42 -4.52 14.53
CA ARG A 63 -7.46 -3.63 14.04
C ARG A 63 -7.90 -4.10 12.66
N ALA A 64 -9.21 -4.13 12.43
CA ALA A 64 -9.75 -4.36 11.09
C ALA A 64 -9.45 -3.16 10.18
N LEU A 65 -8.91 -3.43 8.99
CA LEU A 65 -8.66 -2.43 7.94
C LEU A 65 -9.90 -2.30 7.05
N ASN A 66 -10.96 -1.69 7.59
CA ASN A 66 -12.22 -1.49 6.85
C ASN A 66 -12.17 -0.30 5.86
N ASP A 67 -11.11 0.49 5.93
CA ASP A 67 -10.95 1.79 5.27
C ASP A 67 -9.66 1.87 4.44
N ALA A 68 -8.96 0.75 4.26
CA ALA A 68 -7.75 0.68 3.46
C ALA A 68 -7.73 -0.64 2.67
N ALA A 69 -7.37 -0.55 1.39
CA ALA A 69 -7.08 -1.74 0.60
C ALA A 69 -5.71 -2.30 1.03
N ALA A 70 -5.63 -3.63 1.18
CA ALA A 70 -4.36 -4.30 1.34
C ALA A 70 -3.56 -4.21 0.02
N PRO A 71 -2.23 -3.95 0.06
CA PRO A 71 -1.40 -4.09 -1.13
C PRO A 71 -1.51 -5.52 -1.68
N SER A 72 -1.75 -5.66 -2.98
CA SER A 72 -1.83 -6.96 -3.64
C SER A 72 -0.97 -6.98 -4.90
N THR A 73 -0.03 -7.92 -4.93
CA THR A 73 0.75 -8.22 -6.13
C THR A 73 -0.13 -8.93 -7.16
N GLU A 74 -1.08 -9.74 -6.70
CA GLU A 74 -2.04 -10.47 -7.53
C GLU A 74 -2.91 -9.50 -8.34
N SER A 75 -3.45 -8.46 -7.72
CA SER A 75 -4.23 -7.43 -8.44
C SER A 75 -3.41 -6.72 -9.52
N LEU A 76 -2.11 -6.50 -9.29
CA LEU A 76 -1.22 -5.93 -10.31
C LEU A 76 -0.98 -6.92 -11.46
N VAL A 77 -0.82 -8.21 -11.17
CA VAL A 77 -0.70 -9.28 -12.17
C VAL A 77 -1.99 -9.36 -13.01
N GLU A 78 -3.16 -9.27 -12.39
CA GLU A 78 -4.46 -9.26 -13.05
C GLU A 78 -4.61 -8.05 -13.97
N LEU A 79 -4.27 -6.85 -13.49
CA LEU A 79 -4.24 -5.64 -14.31
C LEU A 79 -3.30 -5.81 -15.51
N SER A 80 -2.09 -6.36 -15.30
CA SER A 80 -1.16 -6.64 -16.40
C SER A 80 -1.74 -7.60 -17.43
N LYS A 81 -2.53 -8.60 -17.03
CA LYS A 81 -3.22 -9.49 -17.97
C LYS A 81 -4.31 -8.76 -18.75
N ALA A 82 -5.14 -7.95 -18.09
CA ALA A 82 -6.20 -7.18 -18.72
C ALA A 82 -5.67 -6.14 -19.72
N LEU A 83 -4.53 -5.51 -19.42
CA LEU A 83 -3.82 -4.62 -20.34
C LEU A 83 -3.28 -5.36 -21.57
N LYS A 84 -2.76 -6.58 -21.37
CA LYS A 84 -2.25 -7.43 -22.47
C LYS A 84 -3.39 -7.95 -23.37
N SER A 85 -4.55 -8.27 -22.80
CA SER A 85 -5.71 -8.75 -23.57
C SER A 85 -6.49 -7.61 -24.26
N GLY A 86 -6.16 -6.35 -23.96
CA GLY A 86 -6.85 -5.19 -24.52
C GLY A 86 -8.23 -4.92 -23.89
N GLU A 87 -8.51 -5.52 -22.73
CA GLU A 87 -9.75 -5.28 -21.97
C GLU A 87 -9.79 -3.88 -21.36
N VAL A 88 -8.62 -3.30 -21.08
CA VAL A 88 -8.51 -1.96 -20.50
C VAL A 88 -8.40 -0.92 -21.61
N GLU A 89 -9.48 -0.17 -21.81
CA GLU A 89 -9.48 0.97 -22.75
C GLU A 89 -8.81 2.21 -22.16
N THR A 90 -9.17 2.57 -20.93
CA THR A 90 -8.64 3.72 -20.21
C THR A 90 -8.05 3.29 -18.87
N LEU A 91 -6.79 3.64 -18.63
CA LEU A 91 -6.11 3.41 -17.37
C LEU A 91 -5.84 4.74 -16.67
N PHE A 92 -6.43 4.91 -15.48
CA PHE A 92 -6.15 6.04 -14.60
C PHE A 92 -5.26 5.59 -13.44
N ILE A 93 -4.08 6.19 -13.32
CA ILE A 93 -3.06 5.85 -12.32
C ILE A 93 -3.07 6.95 -11.25
N LEU A 94 -3.64 6.63 -10.09
CA LEU A 94 -3.77 7.54 -8.96
C LEU A 94 -2.51 7.51 -8.09
N GLY A 95 -1.55 8.37 -8.39
CA GLY A 95 -0.25 8.42 -7.74
C GLY A 95 0.64 7.22 -8.07
N GLY A 96 1.72 7.07 -7.29
CA GLY A 96 2.69 5.99 -7.49
C GLY A 96 3.49 6.10 -8.78
N ASN A 97 4.40 5.15 -8.98
CA ASN A 97 5.26 5.07 -10.16
C ASN A 97 5.43 3.59 -10.56
N PRO A 98 4.37 2.94 -11.09
CA PRO A 98 4.41 1.52 -11.44
C PRO A 98 5.38 1.19 -12.58
N ALA A 99 5.70 2.11 -13.49
CA ALA A 99 6.74 1.88 -14.49
C ALA A 99 8.11 1.59 -13.86
N TYR A 100 8.41 2.25 -12.73
CA TYR A 100 9.64 2.02 -11.96
C TYR A 100 9.52 0.89 -10.94
N SER A 101 8.40 0.83 -10.20
CA SER A 101 8.27 0.02 -8.98
C SER A 101 7.63 -1.35 -9.17
N ALA A 102 6.97 -1.60 -10.30
CA ALA A 102 6.38 -2.90 -10.57
C ALA A 102 7.47 -3.99 -10.71
N PRO A 103 7.17 -5.24 -10.33
CA PRO A 103 8.05 -6.36 -10.61
C PRO A 103 8.44 -6.45 -12.10
N ALA A 104 9.74 -6.64 -12.36
CA ALA A 104 10.29 -6.60 -13.71
C ALA A 104 9.71 -7.67 -14.65
N ASP A 105 9.26 -8.80 -14.11
CA ASP A 105 8.60 -9.88 -14.83
C ASP A 105 7.22 -9.49 -15.41
N LEU A 106 6.58 -8.45 -14.86
CA LEU A 106 5.35 -7.90 -15.42
C LEU A 106 5.58 -7.05 -16.67
N ALA A 107 6.78 -6.47 -16.82
CA ALA A 107 7.13 -5.52 -17.87
C ALA A 107 6.11 -4.37 -18.01
N PHE A 108 5.74 -3.77 -16.87
CA PHE A 108 4.62 -2.84 -16.77
C PHE A 108 4.82 -1.56 -17.59
N ASP A 109 6.06 -1.09 -17.73
CA ASP A 109 6.48 0.00 -18.61
C ASP A 109 5.95 -0.17 -20.05
N LYS A 110 6.03 -1.39 -20.59
CA LYS A 110 5.55 -1.72 -21.94
C LYS A 110 4.03 -1.88 -22.01
N LEU A 111 3.39 -2.19 -20.88
CA LEU A 111 1.93 -2.37 -20.81
C LEU A 111 1.20 -1.04 -20.75
N LEU A 112 1.81 0.00 -20.23
CA LEU A 112 1.22 1.34 -20.22
C LEU A 112 0.88 1.82 -21.64
N THR A 113 1.65 1.41 -22.65
CA THR A 113 1.42 1.83 -24.03
C THR A 113 0.35 0.99 -24.76
N THR A 114 -0.24 -0.04 -24.13
CA THR A 114 -1.25 -0.89 -24.78
C THR A 114 -2.68 -0.39 -24.60
N ALA A 115 -2.96 0.33 -23.51
CA ALA A 115 -4.26 0.98 -23.31
C ALA A 115 -4.41 2.18 -24.26
N LYS A 116 -5.63 2.46 -24.71
CA LYS A 116 -5.88 3.58 -25.64
C LYS A 116 -5.65 4.93 -24.99
N GLN A 117 -6.00 5.04 -23.72
CA GLN A 117 -5.79 6.25 -22.92
C GLN A 117 -5.13 5.87 -21.60
N THR A 118 -4.02 6.53 -21.29
CA THR A 118 -3.38 6.43 -19.99
C THR A 118 -3.23 7.81 -19.36
N ILE A 119 -3.64 7.90 -18.10
CA ILE A 119 -3.64 9.14 -17.34
C ILE A 119 -2.88 8.88 -16.04
N HIS A 120 -1.76 9.56 -15.85
CA HIS A 120 -1.00 9.55 -14.59
C HIS A 120 -1.31 10.81 -13.80
N PHE A 121 -1.77 10.63 -12.55
CA PHE A 121 -2.00 11.73 -11.63
C PHE A 121 -0.96 11.67 -10.52
N GLY A 122 0.07 12.51 -10.60
CA GLY A 122 1.27 12.41 -9.77
C GLY A 122 1.90 13.75 -9.44
N LYS A 123 2.73 13.76 -8.40
CA LYS A 123 3.40 14.97 -7.90
C LYS A 123 4.64 15.35 -8.70
N ASN A 124 5.30 14.35 -9.31
CA ASN A 124 6.57 14.49 -9.98
C ASN A 124 6.44 14.11 -11.45
N ALA A 125 7.34 14.63 -12.28
CA ALA A 125 7.64 14.05 -13.59
C ALA A 125 8.50 12.81 -13.40
N ASP A 126 7.87 11.64 -13.44
CA ASP A 126 8.50 10.35 -13.21
C ASP A 126 8.39 9.42 -14.43
N GLU A 127 8.96 8.22 -14.32
CA GLU A 127 8.99 7.21 -15.37
C GLU A 127 7.59 6.81 -15.83
N THR A 128 6.60 6.80 -14.93
CA THR A 128 5.22 6.48 -15.29
C THR A 128 4.61 7.63 -16.06
N GLY A 129 4.71 8.87 -15.54
CA GLY A 129 4.19 10.06 -16.22
C GLY A 129 4.72 10.19 -17.66
N SER A 130 6.01 9.92 -17.84
CA SER A 130 6.70 9.97 -19.15
C SER A 130 6.19 8.94 -20.17
N LEU A 131 5.57 7.85 -19.72
CA LEU A 131 5.04 6.78 -20.56
C LEU A 131 3.52 6.87 -20.77
N THR A 132 2.84 7.80 -20.08
CA THR A 132 1.39 7.98 -20.19
C THR A 132 0.98 9.07 -21.19
N THR A 133 -0.25 8.99 -21.71
CA THR A 133 -0.79 9.99 -22.64
C THR A 133 -1.02 11.34 -21.95
N TRP A 134 -1.50 11.30 -20.72
CA TRP A 134 -1.79 12.49 -19.91
C TRP A 134 -1.06 12.41 -18.59
N GLN A 135 -0.40 13.49 -18.21
CA GLN A 135 0.15 13.67 -16.87
C GLN A 135 -0.54 14.86 -16.20
N LEU A 136 -1.21 14.58 -15.09
CA LEU A 136 -1.96 15.55 -14.31
C LEU A 136 -1.22 15.84 -12.99
N PRO A 137 -1.01 17.12 -12.63
CA PRO A 137 -0.28 17.47 -11.41
C PRO A 137 -1.14 17.23 -10.16
N GLN A 138 -0.63 16.41 -9.25
CA GLN A 138 -1.22 16.16 -7.94
C GLN A 138 -0.67 17.16 -6.91
N SER A 139 -1.57 17.80 -6.16
CA SER A 139 -1.20 18.70 -5.06
C SER A 139 -0.48 17.94 -3.94
N HIS A 140 0.45 18.61 -3.29
CA HIS A 140 1.02 18.13 -2.04
C HIS A 140 -0.02 18.17 -0.93
N TYR A 141 0.08 17.29 0.08
CA TYR A 141 -0.91 17.26 1.17
C TYR A 141 -0.90 18.54 2.02
N LEU A 142 0.16 19.35 1.94
CA LEU A 142 0.23 20.66 2.61
C LEU A 142 -0.47 21.78 1.85
N GLU A 143 -0.94 21.51 0.63
CA GLU A 143 -1.53 22.49 -0.29
C GLU A 143 -3.04 22.30 -0.44
N SER A 144 -3.61 21.22 0.08
CA SER A 144 -5.03 20.92 -0.07
C SER A 144 -5.62 20.26 1.17
N TRP A 145 -6.92 20.48 1.36
CA TRP A 145 -7.71 19.79 2.37
C TRP A 145 -7.79 18.30 2.05
N GLY A 146 -7.88 17.48 3.08
CA GLY A 146 -8.03 16.04 2.93
C GLY A 146 -8.26 15.38 4.28
N ASP A 147 -8.27 14.07 4.28
CA ASP A 147 -8.35 13.24 5.47
C ASP A 147 -7.29 12.15 5.43
N THR A 148 -7.01 11.57 6.59
CA THR A 148 -6.11 10.42 6.72
C THR A 148 -6.47 9.62 7.96
N ARG A 149 -5.94 8.41 8.02
CA ARG A 149 -6.05 7.53 9.18
C ARG A 149 -4.69 7.01 9.60
N SER A 150 -4.40 7.16 10.89
CA SER A 150 -3.22 6.61 11.53
C SER A 150 -3.28 5.08 11.60
N ALA A 151 -2.15 4.43 11.89
CA ALA A 151 -2.04 2.97 11.99
C ALA A 151 -2.99 2.37 13.05
N ASP A 152 -3.25 3.11 14.13
CA ASP A 152 -4.20 2.77 15.19
C ASP A 152 -5.67 3.03 14.82
N GLY A 153 -5.92 3.64 13.65
CA GLY A 153 -7.25 3.97 13.15
C GLY A 153 -7.77 5.36 13.51
N THR A 154 -6.98 6.15 14.24
CA THR A 154 -7.31 7.54 14.54
C THR A 154 -7.47 8.32 13.23
N ALA A 155 -8.67 8.84 12.99
CA ALA A 155 -8.96 9.70 11.86
C ALA A 155 -8.42 11.11 12.13
N SER A 156 -7.86 11.74 11.11
CA SER A 156 -7.33 13.10 11.17
C SER A 156 -7.65 13.85 9.89
N VAL A 157 -7.79 15.16 10.01
CA VAL A 157 -8.01 16.07 8.88
C VAL A 157 -6.67 16.67 8.48
N ILE A 158 -6.41 16.66 7.18
CA ILE A 158 -5.29 17.35 6.56
C ILE A 158 -5.74 18.79 6.31
N GLN A 159 -5.06 19.74 6.96
CA GLN A 159 -5.27 21.17 6.77
C GLN A 159 -4.14 21.72 5.89
N PRO A 160 -4.46 22.45 4.80
CA PRO A 160 -3.43 23.09 3.99
C PRO A 160 -2.73 24.18 4.80
N LEU A 161 -1.40 24.22 4.71
CA LEU A 161 -0.56 25.28 5.30
C LEU A 161 -0.31 26.42 4.33
N ILE A 162 -0.45 26.15 3.03
CA ILE A 162 -0.25 27.10 1.94
C ILE A 162 -1.30 26.86 0.85
N GLU A 163 -1.52 27.83 -0.02
CA GLU A 163 -2.26 27.63 -1.27
C GLU A 163 -1.44 26.77 -2.26
N PRO A 164 -2.09 26.01 -3.16
CA PRO A 164 -1.39 25.27 -4.21
C PRO A 164 -0.47 26.17 -5.03
N LEU A 165 0.81 25.78 -5.14
CA LEU A 165 1.80 26.54 -5.91
C LEU A 165 1.60 26.45 -7.42
N PHE A 166 0.93 25.39 -7.88
CA PHE A 166 0.63 25.12 -9.29
C PHE A 166 -0.86 24.81 -9.45
N ASP A 167 -1.38 24.89 -10.68
CA ASP A 167 -2.73 24.44 -11.03
C ASP A 167 -2.80 22.91 -10.94
N SER A 168 -2.95 22.44 -9.72
CA SER A 168 -2.96 21.05 -9.30
C SER A 168 -4.26 20.74 -8.58
N ARG A 169 -4.56 19.44 -8.50
CA ARG A 169 -5.74 18.94 -7.79
C ARG A 169 -5.32 17.94 -6.73
N ASN A 170 -6.13 17.75 -5.70
CA ASN A 170 -5.93 16.64 -4.78
C ASN A 170 -6.66 15.37 -5.25
N THR A 171 -6.43 14.27 -4.56
CA THR A 171 -7.05 12.97 -4.88
C THR A 171 -8.57 12.99 -4.79
N VAL A 172 -9.13 13.68 -3.79
CA VAL A 172 -10.58 13.71 -3.55
C VAL A 172 -11.29 14.44 -4.69
N GLU A 173 -10.79 15.61 -5.08
CA GLU A 173 -11.31 16.39 -6.21
C GLU A 173 -11.25 15.60 -7.52
N MET A 174 -10.13 14.92 -7.78
CA MET A 174 -9.98 14.09 -8.99
C MET A 174 -10.94 12.90 -9.00
N LEU A 175 -11.12 12.23 -7.87
CA LEU A 175 -12.08 11.12 -7.77
C LEU A 175 -13.52 11.61 -7.91
N SER A 176 -13.87 12.78 -7.34
CA SER A 176 -15.16 13.42 -7.57
C SER A 176 -15.38 13.71 -9.06
N LEU A 177 -14.38 14.23 -9.76
CA LEU A 177 -14.47 14.50 -11.19
C LEU A 177 -14.72 13.22 -12.00
N ILE A 178 -13.98 12.15 -11.71
CA ILE A 178 -14.08 10.88 -12.44
C ILE A 178 -15.43 10.21 -12.19
N THR A 179 -15.94 10.26 -10.95
CA THR A 179 -17.14 9.50 -10.55
C THR A 179 -18.44 10.27 -10.77
N THR A 180 -18.40 11.60 -10.69
CA THR A 180 -19.62 12.45 -10.74
C THR A 180 -19.61 13.46 -11.89
N GLY A 181 -18.46 13.70 -12.53
CA GLY A 181 -18.29 14.77 -13.51
C GLY A 181 -18.17 16.17 -12.91
N ALA A 182 -18.29 16.30 -11.58
CA ALA A 182 -18.15 17.57 -10.87
C ALA A 182 -16.77 17.71 -10.24
N LEU A 183 -16.26 18.95 -10.22
CA LEU A 183 -15.00 19.30 -9.56
C LEU A 183 -15.27 20.22 -8.36
N PRO A 184 -15.87 19.71 -7.26
CA PRO A 184 -16.08 20.48 -6.04
C PRO A 184 -14.74 20.86 -5.42
N LYS A 185 -14.72 21.89 -4.56
CA LYS A 185 -13.51 22.21 -3.80
C LYS A 185 -13.24 21.11 -2.78
N ALA A 186 -11.98 20.72 -2.62
CA ALA A 186 -11.56 19.73 -1.62
C ALA A 186 -12.15 19.96 -0.23
N TYR A 187 -12.16 21.22 0.24
CA TYR A 187 -12.71 21.59 1.55
C TYR A 187 -14.19 21.20 1.70
N ASP A 188 -15.00 21.45 0.68
CA ASP A 188 -16.43 21.19 0.75
C ASP A 188 -16.69 19.68 0.82
N VAL A 189 -15.94 18.87 0.07
CA VAL A 189 -16.06 17.40 0.10
C VAL A 189 -15.61 16.81 1.44
N VAL A 190 -14.52 17.32 2.02
CA VAL A 190 -13.99 16.81 3.30
C VAL A 190 -14.85 17.21 4.49
N ARG A 191 -15.64 18.28 4.37
CA ARG A 191 -16.52 18.78 5.44
C ARG A 191 -17.81 17.95 5.58
N GLU A 192 -18.31 17.37 4.48
CA GLU A 192 -19.53 16.54 4.46
C GLU A 192 -19.36 15.22 5.24
#